data_AF-A0A250DS90-F1
#
_entry.id   AF-A0A250DS90-F1
#
_cell.length_a   1.000
_cell.length_b   1.000
_cell.length_c   1.000
_cell.angle_alpha   90.00
_cell.angle_beta   90.00
_cell.angle_gamma   90.00
#
_symmetry.space_group_name_H-M   'P 1'
#
loop_
_entity.id
_entity.type
_entity.pdbx_description
1 polymer ?
#
loop_
_entity_poly.entity_id
_entity_poly.type
_entity_poly.pdbx_seq_one_letter_code
_entity_poly.pdbx_strand_id
1 'polypeptide(L)' 'MYPDPKRIRDNRQTVRFDDYEDDLLRLLCKVTGAQPSTLIRELAMRQAEEMLVDAFIGQEPKAEGSLPRAAG' A
#
# COMPACT_ATOMS: atom_id res chain seq x y z
N MET A 1 -12.37 -10.01 23.88
CA MET A 1 -11.01 -9.46 24.07
C MET A 1 -10.22 -9.80 22.81
N TYR A 2 -9.68 -8.81 22.08
CA TYR A 2 -8.94 -9.13 20.85
C TYR A 2 -7.60 -9.81 21.22
N PRO A 3 -7.20 -10.86 20.50
CA PRO A 3 -5.98 -11.62 20.80
C PRO A 3 -4.68 -10.83 20.56
N ASP A 4 -4.75 -9.70 19.85
CA ASP A 4 -3.62 -8.79 19.61
C ASP A 4 -4.12 -7.34 19.64
N PRO A 5 -3.68 -6.53 20.62
CA PRO A 5 -4.04 -5.11 20.71
C PRO A 5 -3.66 -4.30 19.45
N LYS A 6 -2.61 -4.70 18.72
CA LYS A 6 -2.18 -4.01 17.50
C LYS A 6 -3.11 -4.25 16.30
N ARG A 7 -4.02 -5.22 16.39
CA ARG A 7 -5.03 -5.47 15.36
C ARG A 7 -6.29 -4.62 15.54
N ILE A 8 -6.37 -3.87 16.64
CA ILE A 8 -7.44 -2.89 16.83
C ILE A 8 -7.27 -1.80 15.78
N ARG A 9 -8.34 -1.53 15.03
CA ARG A 9 -8.34 -0.56 13.91
C ARG A 9 -8.64 0.84 14.44
N ASP A 10 -7.71 1.42 15.20
CA ASP A 10 -7.83 2.76 15.80
C ASP A 10 -7.18 3.88 14.96
N ASN A 11 -6.23 3.53 14.09
CA ASN A 11 -5.53 4.46 13.22
C ASN A 11 -6.38 4.92 12.02
N ARG A 12 -7.16 6.00 12.22
CA ARG A 12 -8.02 6.58 11.18
C ARG A 12 -7.22 7.42 10.19
N GLN A 13 -7.35 7.08 8.91
CA GLN A 13 -6.89 7.90 7.78
C GLN A 13 -8.10 8.45 7.02
N THR A 14 -8.00 9.67 6.50
CA THR A 14 -9.06 10.30 5.68
C THR A 14 -8.49 10.66 4.31
N VAL A 15 -9.22 10.30 3.26
CA VAL A 15 -8.88 10.61 1.86
C VAL A 15 -10.06 11.35 1.23
N ARG A 16 -9.77 12.15 0.20
CA ARG A 16 -10.78 12.84 -0.60
C ARG A 16 -10.73 12.26 -2.01
N PHE A 17 -11.90 11.97 -2.55
CA PHE A 17 -12.09 11.50 -3.91
C PHE A 17 -12.74 12.61 -4.73
N ASP A 18 -12.41 12.66 -6.01
CA ASP A 18 -13.21 13.43 -6.97
C ASP A 18 -14.53 12.70 -7.30
N ASP A 19 -15.39 13.34 -8.09
CA ASP A 19 -16.71 12.82 -8.42
C ASP A 19 -16.62 11.49 -9.22
N TYR A 20 -15.62 11.35 -10.11
CA TYR A 20 -15.45 10.15 -10.92
C TYR A 20 -14.91 8.97 -10.11
N GLU A 21 -13.97 9.25 -9.21
CA GLU A 21 -13.41 8.28 -8.28
C GLU A 21 -14.48 7.76 -7.30
N ASP A 22 -15.33 8.65 -6.76
CA ASP A 22 -16.44 8.24 -5.89
C ASP A 22 -17.48 7.40 -6.65
N ASP A 23 -17.83 7.78 -7.89
CA ASP A 23 -18.75 7.01 -8.73
C ASP A 23 -18.22 5.61 -9.04
N LEU A 24 -16.94 5.49 -9.39
CA LEU A 24 -16.29 4.20 -9.61
C LEU A 24 -16.30 3.35 -8.34
N LEU A 25 -15.96 3.95 -7.19
CA LEU A 25 -15.94 3.25 -5.91
C LEU A 25 -17.33 2.75 -5.53
N ARG A 26 -18.36 3.58 -5.71
CA ARG A 26 -19.76 3.20 -5.47
C ARG A 26 -20.20 2.06 -6.37
N LEU A 27 -19.82 2.09 -7.64
CA LEU A 27 -20.12 1.02 -8.58
C LEU A 27 -19.47 -0.29 -8.12
N LEU A 28 -18.20 -0.26 -7.74
CA LEU A 28 -17.50 -1.43 -7.20
C LEU A 28 -18.16 -1.98 -5.94
N CYS A 29 -18.60 -1.10 -5.03
CA CYS A 29 -19.35 -1.52 -3.84
C CYS A 29 -20.67 -2.20 -4.19
N LYS A 30 -21.41 -1.68 -5.19
CA LYS A 30 -22.65 -2.31 -5.66
C LYS A 30 -22.43 -3.70 -6.24
N VAL A 31 -21.35 -3.88 -7.01
CA VAL A 31 -21.02 -5.17 -7.65
C VAL A 31 -20.55 -6.19 -6.62
N THR A 32 -19.74 -5.78 -5.65
CA THR A 32 -19.13 -6.68 -4.65
C THR A 32 -20.00 -6.90 -3.41
N GLY A 33 -20.95 -6.00 -3.14
CA GLY A 33 -21.70 -5.96 -1.89
C GLY A 33 -20.88 -5.48 -0.67
N ALA A 34 -19.65 -5.01 -0.88
CA ALA A 34 -18.76 -4.56 0.19
C ALA A 34 -19.08 -3.12 0.63
N GLN A 35 -18.74 -2.81 1.88
CA GLN A 35 -18.78 -1.42 2.36
C GLN A 35 -17.60 -0.61 1.79
N PRO A 36 -17.78 0.67 1.43
CA PRO A 36 -16.72 1.50 0.83
C PRO A 36 -15.43 1.53 1.64
N SER A 37 -15.50 1.71 2.95
CA SER A 37 -14.31 1.75 3.82
C SER A 37 -13.55 0.42 3.86
N THR A 38 -14.26 -0.70 3.78
CA THR A 38 -13.66 -2.03 3.75
C THR A 38 -12.95 -2.24 2.43
N LEU A 39 -13.61 -1.90 1.32
CA LEU A 39 -13.06 -2.01 -0.02
C LEU A 39 -11.83 -1.13 -0.22
N ILE A 40 -11.89 0.15 0.17
CA ILE A 40 -10.75 1.08 0.12
C ILE A 40 -9.56 0.49 0.87
N ARG A 41 -9.79 -0.03 2.08
CA ARG A 41 -8.71 -0.60 2.90
C ARG A 41 -8.10 -1.83 2.23
N GLU A 42 -8.90 -2.74 1.69
CA GLU A 42 -8.42 -3.95 1.03
C GLU A 42 -7.59 -3.62 -0.21
N LEU A 43 -8.08 -2.70 -1.06
CA LEU A 43 -7.36 -2.24 -2.24
C LEU A 43 -6.05 -1.55 -1.87
N ALA A 44 -6.07 -0.67 -0.88
CA ALA A 44 -4.87 0.04 -0.42
C ALA A 44 -3.81 -0.91 0.15
N MET A 45 -4.22 -1.89 0.97
CA MET A 45 -3.28 -2.87 1.53
C MET A 45 -2.69 -3.76 0.46
N ARG A 46 -3.50 -4.25 -0.49
CA ARG A 46 -3.02 -5.06 -1.61
C ARG A 46 -2.00 -4.28 -2.44
N GLN A 47 -2.31 -3.05 -2.81
CA GLN A 47 -1.39 -2.21 -3.59
C GLN A 47 -0.10 -1.92 -2.81
N ALA A 48 -0.19 -1.65 -1.50
CA ALA A 48 0.98 -1.41 -0.67
C ALA A 48 1.90 -2.64 -0.57
N GLU A 49 1.32 -3.84 -0.47
CA GLU A 49 2.08 -5.10 -0.50
C GLU A 49 2.79 -5.30 -1.84
N GLU A 50 2.10 -5.09 -2.96
CA GLU A 50 2.67 -5.17 -4.31
C GLU A 50 3.83 -4.16 -4.48
N MET A 51 3.63 -2.90 -4.07
CA MET A 51 4.68 -1.87 -4.12
C MET A 51 5.90 -2.21 -3.26
N LEU A 52 5.70 -2.84 -2.09
CA LEU A 52 6.82 -3.28 -1.25
C LEU A 52 7.60 -4.39 -1.94
N VAL A 53 6.92 -5.38 -2.53
CA VAL A 53 7.58 -6.45 -3.29
C VAL A 53 8.43 -5.86 -4.41
N ASP A 54 7.87 -4.94 -5.20
CA ASP A 54 8.59 -4.28 -6.30
C ASP A 54 9.80 -3.48 -5.78
N ALA A 55 9.64 -2.76 -4.66
CA ALA A 55 10.72 -1.98 -4.06
C ALA A 55 11.86 -2.86 -3.52
N PHE A 56 11.55 -4.05 -3.00
CA PHE A 56 12.56 -4.99 -2.49
C PHE A 56 13.22 -5.83 -3.59
N ILE A 57 12.50 -6.16 -4.67
CA ILE A 57 13.02 -6.97 -5.78
C ILE A 57 13.74 -6.11 -6.84
N GLY A 58 13.30 -4.85 -7.03
CA GLY A 58 13.87 -3.91 -8.01
C GLY A 58 15.10 -3.12 -7.56
N GLN A 59 15.58 -3.30 -6.33
CA GLN A 59 16.88 -2.77 -5.93
C GLN A 59 17.99 -3.66 -6.48
N GLU A 60 18.59 -3.25 -7.61
CA GLU A 60 19.99 -3.64 -7.87
C GLU A 60 20.81 -3.26 -6.62
N PRO A 61 21.68 -4.16 -6.12
CA PRO A 61 22.53 -3.82 -5.00
C PRO A 61 23.33 -2.60 -5.41
N LYS A 62 23.09 -1.49 -4.71
CA LYS A 62 23.86 -0.25 -4.84
C LYS A 62 25.32 -0.67 -4.67
N ALA A 63 26.05 -0.79 -5.78
CA ALA A 63 27.43 -1.24 -5.78
C ALA A 63 28.21 -0.31 -4.85
N GLU A 64 28.49 -0.77 -3.64
CA GLU A 64 29.28 -0.01 -2.70
C GLU A 64 30.63 0.23 -3.33
N GLY A 65 30.96 1.52 -3.43
CA GLY A 65 32.24 2.12 -3.78
C GLY A 65 33.27 1.19 -4.44
N SER A 66 33.39 1.31 -5.75
CA SER A 66 34.70 1.15 -6.39
C SER A 66 35.62 2.21 -5.78
N LEU A 67 36.29 1.87 -4.68
CA LEU A 67 37.42 2.64 -4.19
C LEU A 67 38.45 2.63 -5.32
N PRO A 68 38.97 3.79 -5.76
CA PRO A 68 40.07 3.77 -6.70
C PRO A 68 41.21 3.01 -6.01
N ARG A 69 41.69 1.92 -6.63
CA ARG A 69 42.99 1.36 -6.28
C ARG A 69 43.97 2.50 -6.44
N ALA A 70 44.44 3.05 -5.32
CA ALA A 70 45.55 3.99 -5.30
C ALA A 70 46.68 3.32 -6.09
N ALA A 71 47.05 3.94 -7.21
CA ALA A 71 48.23 3.57 -7.97
C ALA A 71 49.43 3.80 -7.06
N GLY A 72 50.11 2.70 -6.71
CA GLY A 72 51.45 2.72 -6.13
C GLY A 72 52.51 2.81 -7.22
#